data_AF-A0A7C1N3C8-F1
#
_entry.id   AF-A0A7C1N3C8-F1
#
_cell.length_a   1.000
_cell.length_b   1.000
_cell.length_c   1.000
_cell.angle_alpha   90.00
_cell.angle_beta   90.00
_cell.angle_gamma   90.00
#
_symmetry.space_group_name_H-M   'P 1'
#
loop_
_entity.id
_entity.type
_entity.pdbx_description
1 polymer ?
#
loop_
_entity_poly.entity_id
_entity_poly.type
_entity_poly.pdbx_seq_one_letter_code
_entity_poly.pdbx_strand_id
1 'polypeptide(L)' 'MPVIARRPVIITGGGAVHSQAGDMIKSVAELLSIPVATSISGQGIMPDDHPLALGVIGDNGYHHHAHKPIDEGDTLLYV' A
#
# COMPACT_ATOMS: atom_id res chain seq x y z
N MET A 1 -19.17 -7.46 8.10
CA MET A 1 -19.63 -6.44 7.13
C MET A 1 -18.90 -6.70 5.83
N PRO A 2 -19.56 -6.70 4.66
CA PRO A 2 -18.86 -6.83 3.40
C PRO A 2 -17.96 -5.61 3.18
N VAL A 3 -16.75 -5.83 2.66
CA VAL A 3 -15.91 -4.76 2.10
C VAL A 3 -16.58 -4.33 0.79
N ILE A 4 -16.91 -3.04 0.67
CA ILE A 4 -17.69 -2.50 -0.47
C ILE A 4 -16.84 -1.82 -1.55
N ALA A 5 -15.56 -1.57 -1.28
CA ALA A 5 -14.62 -0.99 -2.25
C ALA A 5 -14.27 -2.01 -3.34
N ARG A 6 -14.23 -1.58 -4.61
CA ARG A 6 -13.93 -2.45 -5.75
C ARG A 6 -12.47 -2.35 -6.18
N ARG A 7 -11.82 -1.22 -5.92
CA ARG A 7 -10.41 -0.96 -6.25
C ARG A 7 -9.73 -0.22 -5.08
N PRO A 8 -9.69 -0.85 -3.89
CA PRO A 8 -9.00 -0.25 -2.74
C PRO A 8 -7.49 -0.26 -2.94
N VAL A 9 -6.80 0.70 -2.32
CA VAL A 9 -5.33 0.72 -2.20
C VAL A 9 -4.97 1.08 -0.76
N ILE A 10 -3.99 0.39 -0.18
CA ILE A 10 -3.37 0.78 1.09
C ILE A 10 -2.15 1.65 0.78
N ILE A 11 -2.01 2.77 1.49
CA ILE A 11 -0.85 3.66 1.38
C ILE A 11 -0.19 3.78 2.76
N THR A 12 1.07 3.36 2.87
CA THR A 12 1.78 3.35 4.16
C THR A 12 2.83 4.47 4.27
N GLY A 13 2.83 5.14 5.42
CA GLY A 13 3.81 6.14 5.82
C GLY A 13 4.89 5.60 6.77
N GLY A 14 5.81 6.48 7.18
CA GLY A 14 6.81 6.16 8.20
C GLY A 14 6.22 5.86 9.59
N GLY A 15 4.98 6.31 9.87
CA GLY A 15 4.28 5.96 11.11
C GLY A 15 4.06 4.46 11.25
N ALA A 16 3.69 3.78 10.16
CA ALA A 16 3.55 2.33 10.11
C ALA A 16 4.88 1.60 10.36
N VAL A 17 5.97 2.11 9.77
CA VAL A 17 7.32 1.58 9.97
C VAL A 17 7.76 1.75 11.43
N HIS A 18 7.61 2.95 12.00
CA HIS A 18 7.96 3.22 13.40
C HIS A 18 7.13 2.40 14.39
N SER A 19 5.89 2.09 14.05
CA SER A 19 5.00 1.24 14.85
C SER A 19 5.26 -0.26 14.65
N GLN A 20 6.22 -0.63 13.80
CA GLN A 20 6.53 -2.02 13.45
C GLN A 20 5.30 -2.80 12.92
N ALA A 21 4.42 -2.12 12.18
CA ALA A 21 3.13 -2.66 11.76
C ALA A 21 3.19 -3.55 10.50
N GLY A 22 4.39 -3.88 10.00
CA GLY A 22 4.59 -4.57 8.71
C GLY A 22 3.82 -5.88 8.58
N ASP A 23 3.94 -6.77 9.57
CA ASP A 23 3.26 -8.07 9.56
C ASP A 23 1.73 -7.93 9.55
N MET A 24 1.19 -6.95 10.27
CA MET A 24 -0.25 -6.69 10.29
C MET A 24 -0.74 -6.12 8.95
N ILE A 25 -0.01 -5.16 8.38
CA ILE A 25 -0.34 -4.56 7.08
C ILE A 25 -0.31 -5.63 5.99
N LYS A 26 0.75 -6.46 5.97
CA LYS A 26 0.86 -7.58 5.04
C LYS A 26 -0.33 -8.55 5.19
N SER A 27 -0.65 -8.93 6.42
CA SER A 27 -1.76 -9.86 6.70
C SER A 27 -3.11 -9.32 6.21
N VAL A 28 -3.38 -8.02 6.43
CA VAL A 28 -4.61 -7.38 5.96
C VAL A 28 -4.63 -7.26 4.44
N ALA A 29 -3.50 -6.87 3.84
CA ALA A 29 -3.36 -6.78 2.39
C ALA A 29 -3.59 -8.14 1.72
N GLU A 30 -3.00 -9.22 2.23
CA GLU A 30 -3.21 -10.58 1.71
C GLU A 30 -4.65 -11.06 1.90
N LEU A 31 -5.21 -10.89 3.11
CA LEU A 31 -6.57 -11.31 3.44
C LEU A 31 -7.62 -10.67 2.52
N LEU A 32 -7.42 -9.40 2.19
CA LEU A 32 -8.35 -8.62 1.38
C LEU A 32 -7.92 -8.49 -0.09
N SER A 33 -6.76 -9.05 -0.45
CA SER A 33 -6.12 -8.90 -1.77
C SER A 33 -5.99 -7.43 -2.22
N ILE A 34 -5.56 -6.56 -1.29
CA ILE A 34 -5.42 -5.12 -1.52
C ILE A 34 -3.96 -4.77 -1.82
N PRO A 35 -3.67 -4.09 -2.94
CA PRO A 35 -2.32 -3.64 -3.24
C PRO A 35 -1.85 -2.54 -2.26
N VAL A 36 -0.56 -2.52 -1.98
CA VAL A 36 0.09 -1.63 -1.01
C VAL A 36 1.10 -0.74 -1.72
N ALA A 37 0.87 0.56 -1.70
CA ALA A 37 1.85 1.58 -2.04
C ALA A 37 2.49 2.15 -0.77
N THR A 38 3.68 2.72 -0.91
CA THR A 38 4.42 3.30 0.22
C THR A 38 4.83 4.73 -0.09
N SER A 39 4.79 5.62 0.90
CA SER A 39 5.62 6.83 0.82
C SER A 39 7.10 6.43 0.92
N ILE A 40 8.03 7.35 0.60
CA ILE A 40 9.46 7.10 0.81
C ILE A 40 9.78 6.70 2.25
N SER A 41 9.10 7.31 3.23
CA SER A 41 9.27 6.99 4.65
C SER A 41 8.64 5.66 5.07
N GLY A 42 7.73 5.13 4.26
CA GLY A 42 7.07 3.84 4.47
C GLY A 42 7.72 2.69 3.72
N GLN A 43 8.76 2.95 2.92
CA GLN A 43 9.47 1.93 2.16
C GLN A 43 10.03 0.85 3.10
N GLY A 44 9.93 -0.41 2.69
CA GLY A 44 10.38 -1.56 3.48
C GLY A 44 9.36 -2.07 4.49
N ILE A 45 8.13 -1.53 4.53
CA ILE A 45 7.04 -2.09 5.35
C ILE A 45 6.65 -3.52 4.93
N MET A 46 6.92 -3.88 3.67
CA MET A 46 6.66 -5.17 3.04
C MET A 46 7.78 -5.46 2.02
N PRO A 47 8.12 -6.73 1.72
CA PRO A 47 9.10 -7.05 0.68
C PRO A 47 8.74 -6.47 -0.69
N ASP A 48 9.72 -5.89 -1.38
CA ASP A 48 9.53 -5.24 -2.68
C ASP A 48 9.13 -6.23 -3.80
N ASP A 49 9.43 -7.51 -3.64
CA ASP A 49 9.07 -8.59 -4.57
C ASP A 49 7.69 -9.21 -4.29
N HIS A 50 6.99 -8.71 -3.27
CA HIS A 50 5.66 -9.19 -2.94
C HIS A 50 4.64 -8.83 -4.05
N PRO A 51 3.74 -9.74 -4.46
CA PRO A 51 2.80 -9.49 -5.56
C PRO A 51 1.83 -8.33 -5.33
N LEU A 52 1.62 -7.93 -4.07
CA LEU A 52 0.81 -6.77 -3.70
C LEU A 52 1.63 -5.48 -3.47
N ALA A 53 2.96 -5.52 -3.58
CA ALA A 53 3.79 -4.33 -3.46
C ALA A 53 3.70 -3.48 -4.75
N LEU A 54 3.19 -2.26 -4.64
CA LEU A 54 3.24 -1.27 -5.72
C LEU A 54 4.52 -0.44 -5.71
N GLY A 55 5.27 -0.47 -4.60
CA GLY A 55 6.49 0.30 -4.43
C GLY A 55 6.26 1.71 -3.88
N VAL A 56 7.29 2.54 -4.00
CA VAL A 56 7.27 3.94 -3.51
C VAL A 56 6.49 4.82 -4.48
N ILE A 57 5.67 5.72 -3.94
CA ILE A 57 4.86 6.70 -4.68
C ILE A 57 5.27 8.15 -4.36
N GLY A 58 4.80 9.09 -5.19
CA GLY A 58 5.17 10.51 -5.13
C GLY A 58 6.52 10.80 -5.80
N ASP A 59 7.13 11.93 -5.47
CA ASP A 59 8.35 12.42 -6.16
C ASP A 59 9.56 11.49 -6.01
N ASN A 60 9.59 10.65 -4.99
CA ASN A 60 10.67 9.69 -4.75
C ASN A 60 10.44 8.34 -5.47
N GLY A 61 9.28 8.16 -6.11
CA GLY A 61 8.87 6.92 -6.75
C GLY A 61 7.74 7.19 -7.74
N TYR A 62 8.09 7.64 -8.94
CA TYR A 62 7.11 7.87 -10.01
C TYR A 62 7.15 6.74 -11.02
N HIS A 63 6.50 5.63 -10.68
CA HIS A 63 6.29 4.52 -11.59
C HIS A 63 4.81 4.44 -11.97
N HIS A 64 4.52 4.43 -13.28
CA HIS A 64 3.14 4.37 -13.77
C HIS A 64 2.34 3.20 -13.19
N HIS A 65 2.99 2.05 -12.96
CA HIS A 65 2.33 0.89 -12.34
C HIS A 65 1.89 1.14 -10.88
N ALA A 66 2.57 2.02 -10.15
CA ALA A 66 2.29 2.32 -8.75
C ALA A 66 1.23 3.42 -8.61
N HIS A 67 1.25 4.40 -9.51
CA HIS A 67 0.31 5.53 -9.52
C HIS A 67 -1.04 5.16 -10.10
N LYS A 68 -1.09 4.33 -11.16
CA LYS A 68 -2.37 3.96 -11.80
C LYS A 68 -3.39 3.38 -10.81
N PRO A 69 -3.06 2.43 -9.92
CA PRO A 69 -4.02 1.94 -8.92
C PRO A 69 -4.53 3.03 -7.96
N ILE A 70 -3.73 4.07 -7.70
CA ILE A 70 -4.10 5.18 -6.81
C ILE A 70 -5.04 6.14 -7.53
N ASP A 71 -4.70 6.55 -8.74
CA ASP A 71 -5.52 7.43 -9.58
C ASP A 71 -6.87 6.80 -9.90
N GLU A 72 -6.87 5.50 -10.15
CA GLU A 72 -8.06 4.74 -10.45
C GLU A 72 -8.81 4.34 -9.17
N GLY A 73 -8.16 4.22 -8.02
CA GLY A 73 -8.74 3.67 -6.79
C GLY A 73 -10.05 4.32 -6.36
N ASP A 74 -11.02 3.52 -5.92
CA ASP A 74 -12.28 4.04 -5.37
C ASP A 74 -12.24 4.22 -3.85
N THR A 75 -11.16 3.79 -3.20
CA THR A 75 -10.90 3.99 -1.77
C THR A 75 -9.40 3.92 -1.51
N LEU A 76 -8.86 4.88 -0.78
CA LEU A 76 -7.46 4.90 -0.33
C LEU A 76 -7.44 4.79 1.20
N LEU A 77 -6.78 3.76 1.73
CA LEU A 77 -6.56 3.60 3.18
C LEU A 77 -5.14 4.06 3.51
N TYR A 78 -5.01 5.23 4.12
CA TYR A 78 -3.73 5.73 4.61
C TYR A 78 -3.43 5.17 6.01
N VAL A 79 -2.22 4.64 6.18
CA VAL A 79 -1.70 4.04 7.42
C VAL A 79 -0.37 4.67 7.82
#